data_AF-D6U3D9-F1
#
_entry.id   AF-D6U3D9-F1
#
_cell.length_a   1.000
_cell.length_b   1.000
_cell.length_c   1.000
_cell.angle_alpha   90.00
_cell.angle_beta   90.00
_cell.angle_gamma   90.00
#
_symmetry.space_group_name_H-M   'P 1'
#
loop_
_entity.id
_entity.type
_entity.pdbx_description
1 polymer ?
#
loop_
_entity_poly.entity_id
_entity_poly.type
_entity_poly.pdbx_seq_one_letter_code
_entity_poly.pdbx_strand_id
1 'polypeptide(L)'
;MRKLAEKAKGGEILQRHNCLKNGSVMSKFTFVAALKYLLERVPLEVDLNTSLSRWRWWATGCVGCIGILKDWLVDAVAATLIQNGTSLTEAVLTATIPHPARRLSLEMEARAGEHSIARHDSESAKQFQALVKKPTKRVKEEAKQATGNGPGVPHADQVDQMKESSAATVLPMPQVTPKPTKPRVGQRAPERDPVGITPSPAQKSVGCFFTEVIPVTRAQAEEEGVSRFECPICLATRTLTFAEGSMRFPWHPKRTTVTPNHGLRWVKREIWQLSEK
;
A
#
# COMPACT_ATOMS: atom_id res chain seq x y z
N MET A 1 -44.21 -25.08 -1.71
CA MET A 1 -43.40 -23.94 -1.20
C MET A 1 -42.25 -24.32 -0.26
N ARG A 2 -42.32 -25.37 0.58
CA ARG A 2 -41.20 -25.72 1.52
C ARG A 2 -40.00 -26.44 0.89
N LYS A 3 -40.16 -27.17 -0.23
CA LYS A 3 -39.06 -27.94 -0.85
C LYS A 3 -38.08 -27.13 -1.73
N LEU A 4 -38.39 -25.87 -2.03
CA LEU A 4 -37.49 -24.98 -2.79
C LEU A 4 -36.54 -24.17 -1.88
N ALA A 5 -36.86 -24.04 -0.60
CA ALA A 5 -36.02 -23.33 0.38
C ALA A 5 -34.84 -24.19 0.90
N GLU A 6 -34.94 -25.52 0.85
CA GLU A 6 -33.84 -26.42 1.27
C GLU A 6 -32.75 -26.56 0.21
N LYS A 7 -33.10 -26.46 -1.08
CA LYS A 7 -32.13 -26.61 -2.17
C LYS A 7 -31.22 -25.36 -2.31
N ALA A 8 -31.67 -24.19 -1.87
CA ALA A 8 -30.87 -22.97 -1.80
C ALA A 8 -29.83 -23.02 -0.66
N LYS A 9 -30.13 -23.67 0.47
CA LYS A 9 -29.18 -23.83 1.59
C LYS A 9 -28.06 -24.82 1.27
N GLY A 10 -28.33 -25.86 0.47
CA GLY A 10 -27.32 -26.87 0.11
C GLY A 10 -26.17 -26.34 -0.76
N GLY A 11 -26.46 -25.42 -1.68
CA GLY A 11 -25.43 -24.81 -2.55
C GLY A 11 -24.57 -23.77 -1.82
N GLU A 12 -25.18 -22.98 -0.95
CA GLU A 12 -24.50 -21.90 -0.20
C GLU A 12 -23.54 -22.46 0.87
N ILE A 13 -23.87 -23.61 1.48
CA ILE A 13 -23.03 -24.29 2.47
C ILE A 13 -21.81 -24.93 1.81
N LEU A 14 -21.97 -25.50 0.60
CA LEU A 14 -20.87 -26.16 -0.11
C LEU A 14 -19.86 -25.15 -0.69
N GLN A 15 -20.32 -23.97 -1.11
CA GLN A 15 -19.43 -22.88 -1.54
C GLN A 15 -18.70 -22.23 -0.35
N ARG A 16 -19.36 -22.03 0.80
CA ARG A 16 -18.71 -21.56 2.05
C ARG A 16 -17.66 -22.54 2.59
N HIS A 17 -17.87 -23.84 2.42
CA HIS A 17 -16.89 -24.85 2.82
C HIS A 17 -15.64 -24.92 1.91
N ASN A 18 -15.73 -24.43 0.66
CA ASN A 18 -14.60 -24.45 -0.28
C ASN A 18 -13.67 -23.25 -0.16
N CYS A 19 -14.15 -22.08 0.29
CA CYS A 19 -13.27 -20.95 0.63
C CYS A 19 -12.29 -21.27 1.78
N LEU A 20 -12.60 -22.27 2.60
CA LEU A 20 -11.75 -22.71 3.71
C LEU A 20 -10.65 -23.71 3.32
N LYS A 21 -10.54 -24.13 2.05
CA LYS A 21 -9.65 -25.25 1.70
C LYS A 21 -8.37 -24.89 0.92
N ASN A 22 -8.36 -23.94 -0.02
CA ASN A 22 -7.29 -23.97 -1.05
C ASN A 22 -6.63 -22.62 -1.39
N GLY A 23 -6.19 -21.86 -0.38
CA GLY A 23 -5.22 -20.78 -0.59
C GLY A 23 -5.26 -19.73 0.50
N SER A 24 -4.38 -19.84 1.50
CA SER A 24 -4.16 -18.83 2.56
C SER A 24 -5.34 -18.55 3.53
N VAL A 25 -6.04 -19.59 3.95
CA VAL A 25 -6.96 -19.50 5.09
C VAL A 25 -6.13 -19.37 6.35
N MET A 26 -6.26 -18.22 7.01
CA MET A 26 -5.70 -18.02 8.34
C MET A 26 -6.05 -19.21 9.23
N SER A 27 -5.02 -19.85 9.81
CA SER A 27 -5.22 -21.05 10.61
C SER A 27 -6.20 -20.75 11.75
N LYS A 28 -7.03 -21.74 12.13
CA LYS A 28 -7.96 -21.62 13.28
C LYS A 28 -7.26 -20.99 14.48
N PHE A 29 -6.05 -21.45 14.80
CA PHE A 29 -5.28 -20.97 15.95
C PHE A 29 -4.88 -19.51 15.80
N THR A 30 -4.43 -19.10 14.62
CA THR A 30 -4.07 -17.70 14.32
C THR A 30 -5.28 -16.78 14.44
N PHE A 31 -6.43 -17.20 13.89
CA PHE A 31 -7.65 -16.40 13.96
C PHE A 31 -8.18 -16.29 15.39
N VAL A 32 -8.23 -17.40 16.13
CA VAL A 32 -8.68 -17.42 17.53
C VAL A 32 -7.76 -16.56 18.41
N ALA A 33 -6.44 -16.61 18.19
CA ALA A 33 -5.49 -15.76 18.91
C ALA A 33 -5.71 -14.27 18.62
N ALA A 34 -5.91 -13.91 17.35
CA ALA A 34 -6.20 -12.53 16.95
C ALA A 34 -7.55 -12.05 17.51
N LEU A 35 -8.59 -12.89 17.45
CA LEU A 35 -9.91 -12.59 18.03
C LEU A 35 -9.79 -12.35 19.54
N LYS A 36 -9.10 -13.23 20.27
CA LYS A 36 -8.84 -13.08 21.70
C LYS A 36 -8.13 -11.75 21.99
N TYR A 37 -7.03 -11.48 21.28
CA TYR A 37 -6.25 -10.25 21.44
C TYR A 37 -7.09 -8.98 21.27
N LEU A 38 -8.01 -8.97 20.30
CA LEU A 38 -8.90 -7.84 20.06
C LEU A 38 -9.95 -7.71 21.14
N LEU A 39 -10.63 -8.81 21.51
CA LEU A 39 -11.68 -8.79 22.52
C LEU A 39 -11.17 -8.38 23.91
N GLU A 40 -9.93 -8.74 24.28
CA GLU A 40 -9.29 -8.30 25.52
C GLU A 40 -9.05 -6.77 25.61
N ARG A 41 -9.11 -6.07 24.47
CA ARG A 41 -8.89 -4.62 24.38
C ARG A 41 -10.18 -3.84 24.17
N VAL A 42 -11.32 -4.53 24.07
CA VAL A 42 -12.62 -3.88 23.96
C VAL A 42 -12.96 -3.26 25.32
N PRO A 43 -13.32 -1.96 25.39
CA PRO A 43 -13.65 -1.28 26.65
C PRO A 43 -15.08 -1.60 27.11
N LEU A 44 -15.52 -2.85 26.98
CA LEU A 44 -16.83 -3.36 27.38
C LEU A 44 -16.65 -4.75 27.98
N GLU A 45 -17.62 -5.20 28.77
CA GLU A 45 -17.64 -6.58 29.22
C GLU A 45 -17.86 -7.52 28.03
N VAL A 46 -17.02 -8.56 27.92
CA VAL A 46 -17.09 -9.55 26.85
C VAL A 46 -16.97 -10.95 27.46
N ASP A 47 -17.92 -11.83 27.12
CA ASP A 47 -17.73 -13.27 27.36
C ASP A 47 -16.76 -13.84 26.33
N LEU A 48 -15.47 -13.88 26.72
CA LEU A 48 -14.40 -14.41 25.88
C LEU A 48 -14.61 -15.90 25.57
N ASN A 49 -15.02 -16.71 26.53
CA ASN A 49 -15.11 -18.16 26.35
C ASN A 49 -16.19 -18.52 25.31
N THR A 50 -17.36 -17.90 25.41
CA THR A 50 -18.45 -18.09 24.44
C THR A 50 -18.05 -17.54 23.07
N SER A 51 -17.41 -16.35 23.03
CA SER A 51 -16.99 -15.72 21.78
C SER A 51 -15.95 -16.55 21.03
N LEU A 52 -14.93 -17.06 21.72
CA LEU A 52 -13.86 -17.88 21.14
C LEU A 52 -14.37 -19.27 20.74
N SER A 53 -15.32 -19.85 21.49
CA SER A 53 -15.97 -21.12 21.11
C SER A 53 -16.73 -20.98 19.79
N ARG A 54 -17.28 -19.79 19.51
CA ARG A 54 -18.01 -19.44 18.29
C ARG A 54 -17.14 -18.79 17.22
N TRP A 55 -15.83 -19.02 17.21
CA TRP A 55 -14.90 -18.38 16.25
C TRP A 55 -15.32 -18.49 14.78
N ARG A 56 -16.01 -19.56 14.36
CA ARG A 56 -16.50 -19.71 12.97
C ARG A 56 -17.53 -18.66 12.58
N TRP A 57 -18.38 -18.27 13.52
CA TRP A 57 -19.38 -17.23 13.31
C TRP A 57 -18.69 -15.88 13.10
N TRP A 58 -17.68 -15.57 13.91
CA TRP A 58 -16.83 -14.40 13.75
C TRP A 58 -16.11 -14.40 12.39
N ALA A 59 -15.45 -15.52 12.04
CA ALA A 59 -14.78 -15.67 10.77
C ALA A 59 -15.73 -15.51 9.58
N THR A 60 -16.98 -15.94 9.71
CA THR A 60 -18.01 -15.76 8.67
C THR A 60 -18.49 -14.30 8.58
N GLY A 61 -18.56 -13.59 9.71
CA GLY A 61 -18.93 -12.17 9.76
C GLY A 61 -17.85 -11.26 9.17
N CYS A 62 -16.58 -11.57 9.39
CA CYS A 62 -15.45 -10.77 8.89
C CYS A 62 -14.75 -11.36 7.66
N VAL A 63 -15.27 -12.44 7.08
CA VAL A 63 -14.65 -13.15 5.94
C VAL A 63 -13.22 -13.62 6.27
N GLY A 64 -12.95 -13.93 7.53
CA GLY A 64 -11.61 -14.29 8.01
C GLY A 64 -10.59 -13.15 7.96
N CYS A 65 -10.99 -11.91 7.65
CA CYS A 65 -10.11 -10.76 7.59
C CYS A 65 -10.06 -10.02 8.93
N ILE A 66 -8.86 -9.85 9.51
CA ILE A 66 -8.69 -9.13 10.79
C ILE A 66 -9.04 -7.65 10.66
N GLY A 67 -8.78 -7.02 9.52
CA GLY A 67 -9.16 -5.62 9.28
C GLY A 67 -10.67 -5.43 9.40
N ILE A 68 -11.45 -6.28 8.73
CA ILE A 68 -12.91 -6.24 8.78
C ILE A 68 -13.43 -6.62 10.17
N LEU A 69 -12.78 -7.55 10.87
CA LEU A 69 -13.10 -7.88 12.26
C LEU A 69 -12.94 -6.67 13.18
N LYS A 70 -11.83 -5.92 13.03
CA LYS A 70 -11.59 -4.70 13.80
C LYS A 70 -12.65 -3.64 13.53
N ASP A 71 -12.97 -3.39 12.27
CA ASP A 71 -13.99 -2.40 11.89
C ASP A 71 -15.36 -2.77 12.46
N TRP A 72 -15.74 -4.05 12.35
CA TRP A 72 -16.97 -4.56 12.92
C TRP A 72 -17.02 -4.41 14.45
N LEU A 73 -15.91 -4.68 15.16
CA LEU A 73 -15.83 -4.46 16.61
C LEU A 73 -15.97 -2.98 16.97
N VAL A 74 -15.38 -2.07 16.19
CA VAL A 74 -15.53 -0.63 16.40
C VAL A 74 -17.00 -0.22 16.25
N ASP A 75 -17.67 -0.68 15.19
CA ASP A 75 -19.10 -0.41 14.96
C ASP A 75 -19.97 -0.97 16.11
N ALA A 76 -19.67 -2.18 16.58
CA ALA A 76 -20.39 -2.82 17.68
C ALA A 76 -20.19 -2.11 19.02
N VAL A 77 -18.97 -1.65 19.32
CA VAL A 77 -18.68 -0.86 20.53
C VAL A 77 -19.41 0.47 20.47
N ALA A 78 -19.33 1.18 19.34
CA ALA A 78 -20.04 2.44 19.15
C ALA A 78 -21.56 2.27 19.34
N ALA A 79 -22.14 1.23 18.73
CA ALA A 79 -23.57 0.94 18.87
C ALA A 79 -23.98 0.61 20.31
N THR A 80 -23.14 -0.11 21.06
CA THR A 80 -23.38 -0.40 22.48
C THR A 80 -23.34 0.88 23.32
N LEU A 81 -22.33 1.73 23.11
CA LEU A 81 -22.15 2.97 23.86
C LEU A 81 -23.30 3.97 23.60
N ILE A 82 -23.79 4.07 22.36
CA ILE A 82 -24.96 4.90 22.02
C ILE A 82 -26.21 4.45 22.80
N GLN A 83 -26.31 3.16 23.12
CA GLN A 83 -27.42 2.59 23.89
C GLN A 83 -27.16 2.58 25.40
N ASN A 84 -26.09 3.25 25.87
CA ASN A 84 -25.63 3.22 27.27
C ASN A 84 -25.40 1.78 27.81
N GLY A 85 -25.05 0.84 26.93
CA GLY A 85 -24.71 -0.52 27.32
C GLY A 85 -23.28 -0.63 27.85
N THR A 86 -23.03 -1.62 28.71
CA THR A 86 -21.72 -1.90 29.32
C THR A 86 -21.07 -3.17 28.80
N SER A 87 -21.81 -3.98 28.03
CA SER A 87 -21.38 -5.33 27.63
C SER A 87 -21.63 -5.54 26.14
N LEU A 88 -20.70 -6.20 25.46
CA LEU A 88 -20.78 -6.51 24.04
C LEU A 88 -21.71 -7.71 23.83
N THR A 89 -22.98 -7.44 23.56
CA THR A 89 -23.99 -8.50 23.41
C THR A 89 -24.02 -9.07 22.00
N GLU A 90 -24.49 -10.33 21.90
CA GLU A 90 -24.71 -10.96 20.60
C GLU A 90 -25.68 -10.19 19.70
N ALA A 91 -26.69 -9.53 20.29
CA ALA A 91 -27.67 -8.75 19.55
C ALA A 91 -27.00 -7.56 18.82
N VAL A 92 -26.16 -6.80 19.54
CA VAL A 92 -25.42 -5.67 18.95
C VAL A 92 -24.42 -6.15 17.92
N LEU A 93 -23.68 -7.22 18.21
CA LEU A 93 -22.74 -7.80 17.26
C LEU A 93 -23.47 -8.23 15.98
N THR A 94 -24.59 -8.93 16.10
CA THR A 94 -25.38 -9.39 14.96
C THR A 94 -25.92 -8.23 14.12
N ALA A 95 -26.42 -7.17 14.78
CA ALA A 95 -26.95 -5.99 14.11
C ALA A 95 -25.88 -5.20 13.34
N THR A 96 -24.63 -5.27 13.78
CA THR A 96 -23.49 -4.55 13.19
C THR A 96 -22.65 -5.41 12.25
N ILE A 97 -23.01 -6.70 12.05
CA ILE A 97 -22.32 -7.56 11.07
C ILE A 97 -22.34 -6.86 9.69
N PRO A 98 -21.19 -6.85 8.97
CA PRO A 98 -21.17 -6.34 7.60
C PRO A 98 -22.25 -6.99 6.73
N HIS A 99 -23.01 -6.14 6.04
CA HIS A 99 -24.12 -6.56 5.18
C HIS A 99 -23.71 -7.71 4.24
N PRO A 100 -24.56 -8.73 3.99
CA PRO A 100 -24.20 -9.90 3.17
C PRO A 100 -23.60 -9.55 1.80
N ALA A 101 -24.13 -8.55 1.11
CA ALA A 101 -23.58 -8.08 -0.17
C ALA A 101 -22.15 -7.52 -0.04
N ARG A 102 -21.84 -6.80 1.05
CA ARG A 102 -20.49 -6.30 1.34
C ARG A 102 -19.53 -7.45 1.61
N ARG A 103 -19.96 -8.46 2.38
CA ARG A 103 -19.17 -9.67 2.64
C ARG A 103 -18.85 -10.44 1.36
N LEU A 104 -19.82 -10.58 0.46
CA LEU A 104 -19.59 -11.19 -0.85
C LEU A 104 -18.57 -10.41 -1.70
N SER A 105 -18.64 -9.07 -1.71
CA SER A 105 -17.63 -8.24 -2.39
C SER A 105 -16.23 -8.48 -1.80
N LEU A 106 -16.12 -8.45 -0.48
CA LEU A 106 -14.85 -8.70 0.23
C LEU A 106 -14.29 -10.10 -0.06
N GLU A 107 -15.15 -11.12 -0.13
CA GLU A 107 -14.75 -12.48 -0.53
C GLU A 107 -14.20 -12.55 -1.95
N MET A 108 -14.78 -11.79 -2.88
CA MET A 108 -14.30 -11.72 -4.27
C MET A 108 -12.98 -10.97 -4.36
N GLU A 109 -12.86 -9.85 -3.65
CA GLU A 109 -11.65 -9.03 -3.59
C GLU A 109 -10.49 -9.80 -2.98
N ALA A 110 -10.71 -10.52 -1.87
CA ALA A 110 -9.69 -11.35 -1.24
C ALA A 110 -9.16 -12.41 -2.20
N ARG A 111 -10.05 -13.15 -2.88
CA ARG A 111 -9.66 -14.16 -3.88
C ARG A 111 -8.92 -13.56 -5.06
N ALA A 112 -9.38 -12.42 -5.57
CA ALA A 112 -8.70 -11.72 -6.66
C ALA A 112 -7.29 -11.28 -6.24
N GLY A 113 -7.14 -10.77 -5.02
CA GLY A 113 -5.86 -10.39 -4.44
C GLY A 113 -4.90 -11.58 -4.30
N GLU A 114 -5.36 -12.70 -3.73
CA GLU A 114 -4.59 -13.94 -3.61
C GLU A 114 -4.12 -14.45 -4.97
N HIS A 115 -5.01 -14.46 -5.97
CA HIS A 115 -4.65 -14.84 -7.34
C HIS A 115 -3.61 -13.89 -7.94
N SER A 116 -3.72 -12.59 -7.69
CA SER A 116 -2.74 -11.61 -8.17
C SER A 116 -1.37 -11.87 -7.55
N ILE A 117 -1.30 -12.07 -6.23
CA ILE A 117 -0.05 -12.36 -5.50
C ILE A 117 0.57 -13.66 -6.01
N ALA A 118 -0.20 -14.74 -6.11
CA ALA A 118 0.30 -16.03 -6.59
C ALA A 118 0.89 -15.96 -8.02
N ARG A 119 0.30 -15.13 -8.90
CA ARG A 119 0.86 -14.88 -10.23
C ARG A 119 2.19 -14.14 -10.16
N HIS A 120 2.25 -13.07 -9.37
CA HIS A 120 3.48 -12.30 -9.20
C HIS A 120 4.60 -13.11 -8.53
N ASP A 121 4.28 -13.93 -7.54
CA ASP A 121 5.25 -14.82 -6.88
C ASP A 121 5.81 -15.84 -7.87
N SER A 122 4.95 -16.45 -8.69
CA SER A 122 5.37 -17.39 -9.74
C SER A 122 6.24 -16.72 -10.80
N GLU A 123 5.86 -15.52 -11.24
CA GLU A 123 6.63 -14.75 -12.22
C GLU A 123 7.99 -14.32 -11.66
N SER A 124 8.00 -13.78 -10.44
CA SER A 124 9.23 -13.36 -9.75
C SER A 124 10.16 -14.54 -9.50
N ALA A 125 9.63 -15.70 -9.10
CA ALA A 125 10.41 -16.92 -8.93
C ALA A 125 11.06 -17.38 -10.25
N LYS A 126 10.35 -17.29 -11.38
CA LYS A 126 10.90 -17.61 -12.71
C LYS A 126 12.00 -16.62 -13.12
N GLN A 127 11.76 -15.32 -12.93
CA GLN A 127 12.74 -14.27 -13.22
C GLN A 127 14.02 -14.47 -12.38
N PHE A 128 13.86 -14.74 -11.09
CA PHE A 128 14.98 -15.02 -10.20
C PHE A 128 15.77 -16.26 -10.64
N GLN A 129 15.09 -17.37 -10.96
CA GLN A 129 15.76 -18.56 -11.47
C GLN A 129 16.52 -18.32 -12.78
N ALA A 130 16.00 -17.48 -13.69
CA ALA A 130 16.69 -17.14 -14.93
C ALA A 130 17.98 -16.33 -14.68
N LEU A 131 17.99 -15.46 -13.66
CA LEU A 131 19.17 -14.69 -13.27
C LEU A 131 20.24 -15.58 -12.61
N VAL A 132 19.83 -16.50 -11.74
CA VAL A 132 20.74 -17.44 -11.06
C VAL A 132 21.34 -18.47 -12.02
N LYS A 133 20.59 -18.89 -13.05
CA LYS A 133 21.05 -19.89 -14.03
C LYS A 133 21.92 -19.35 -15.16
N LYS A 134 22.14 -18.03 -15.28
CA LYS A 134 23.04 -17.47 -16.30
C LYS A 134 24.48 -17.94 -16.04
N PRO A 135 25.05 -18.82 -16.87
CA PRO A 135 26.46 -19.16 -16.76
C PRO A 135 27.27 -17.95 -17.25
N THR A 136 28.24 -17.51 -16.46
CA THR A 136 29.29 -16.60 -16.90
C THR A 136 30.08 -17.24 -18.04
N LYS A 137 29.70 -16.94 -19.29
CA LYS A 137 30.42 -17.21 -20.54
C LYS A 137 30.16 -15.99 -21.42
N ARG A 138 31.13 -15.23 -21.95
CA ARG A 138 32.60 -15.29 -22.09
C ARG A 138 33.08 -13.85 -22.34
N VAL A 139 34.37 -13.58 -22.12
CA VAL A 139 35.17 -12.91 -23.16
C VAL A 139 36.40 -13.78 -23.40
N LYS A 140 36.39 -14.50 -24.53
CA LYS A 140 37.58 -15.07 -25.17
C LYS A 140 37.47 -14.66 -26.63
N GLU A 141 38.30 -13.68 -26.99
CA GLU A 141 38.77 -13.22 -28.31
C GLU A 141 39.16 -11.76 -28.06
N GLU A 142 40.42 -11.32 -28.19
CA GLU A 142 41.30 -11.44 -29.34
C GLU A 142 42.78 -11.57 -28.91
N ALA A 143 43.49 -12.55 -29.47
CA ALA A 143 44.92 -12.44 -29.72
C ALA A 143 45.13 -12.87 -31.17
N LYS A 144 45.07 -11.89 -32.07
CA LYS A 144 45.61 -12.00 -33.42
C LYS A 144 47.12 -12.13 -33.28
N GLN A 145 47.65 -13.34 -33.49
CA GLN A 145 49.07 -13.57 -33.65
C GLN A 145 49.38 -13.45 -35.15
N ALA A 146 49.94 -12.29 -35.51
CA ALA A 146 50.60 -12.08 -36.78
C ALA A 146 51.96 -12.79 -36.75
N THR A 147 52.20 -13.63 -37.75
CA THR A 147 53.50 -14.20 -38.11
C THR A 147 54.46 -13.10 -38.54
N GLY A 148 55.65 -13.11 -37.94
CA GLY A 148 56.69 -12.09 -38.14
C GLY A 148 57.58 -12.30 -39.36
N ASN A 149 58.40 -11.26 -39.61
CA ASN A 149 59.64 -11.33 -40.36
C ASN A 149 60.62 -10.28 -39.80
N GLY A 150 61.81 -10.73 -39.43
CA GLY A 150 63.08 -9.98 -39.51
C GLY A 150 63.45 -8.98 -38.40
N PRO A 151 64.76 -8.72 -38.19
CA PRO A 151 65.38 -8.72 -36.86
C PRO A 151 66.08 -7.40 -36.47
N GLY A 152 66.36 -7.23 -35.16
CA GLY A 152 67.24 -6.17 -34.64
C GLY A 152 67.46 -6.27 -33.12
N VAL A 153 68.66 -6.66 -32.73
CA VAL A 153 69.23 -6.66 -31.35
C VAL A 153 69.94 -5.30 -31.10
N PRO A 154 70.60 -5.01 -29.95
CA PRO A 154 70.40 -5.34 -28.53
C PRO A 154 70.43 -4.09 -27.59
N HIS A 155 69.98 -4.24 -26.33
CA HIS A 155 70.67 -3.85 -25.07
C HIS A 155 69.60 -3.83 -23.96
N ALA A 156 69.57 -4.81 -23.06
CA ALA A 156 70.42 -5.06 -21.89
C ALA A 156 69.94 -4.34 -20.63
N ASP A 157 69.94 -5.15 -19.58
CA ASP A 157 70.04 -4.80 -18.19
C ASP A 157 68.84 -4.14 -17.51
N GLN A 158 68.44 -4.51 -16.30
CA GLN A 158 68.71 -5.65 -15.41
C GLN A 158 67.90 -5.29 -14.14
N VAL A 159 67.45 -6.30 -13.38
CA VAL A 159 67.23 -6.32 -11.91
C VAL A 159 66.41 -5.21 -11.23
N ASP A 160 65.69 -5.41 -10.13
CA ASP A 160 65.16 -6.55 -9.38
C ASP A 160 64.26 -5.90 -8.30
N GLN A 161 63.51 -6.75 -7.60
CA GLN A 161 63.11 -6.62 -6.21
C GLN A 161 62.15 -5.52 -5.71
N MET A 162 60.99 -6.04 -5.30
CA MET A 162 60.49 -6.09 -3.91
C MET A 162 60.56 -4.80 -3.07
N LYS A 163 59.42 -4.40 -2.51
CA LYS A 163 59.05 -4.70 -1.10
C LYS A 163 58.00 -3.71 -0.59
N GLU A 164 56.79 -4.24 -0.41
CA GLU A 164 56.01 -4.23 0.84
C GLU A 164 56.12 -3.04 1.82
N SER A 165 54.92 -2.51 2.10
CA SER A 165 54.40 -2.07 3.39
C SER A 165 54.52 -0.61 3.84
N SER A 166 53.31 -0.11 4.10
CA SER A 166 52.88 0.51 5.35
C SER A 166 53.00 2.01 5.57
N ALA A 167 51.80 2.51 5.93
CA ALA A 167 51.50 3.44 7.00
C ALA A 167 51.56 4.94 6.67
N ALA A 168 50.34 5.49 6.69
CA ALA A 168 49.89 6.67 7.44
C ALA A 168 50.79 7.92 7.40
N THR A 169 50.23 9.02 6.91
CA THR A 169 50.04 10.25 7.70
C THR A 169 49.20 11.24 6.89
N VAL A 170 48.11 11.69 7.51
CA VAL A 170 47.24 12.78 7.07
C VAL A 170 47.92 14.10 7.43
N LEU A 171 47.98 15.08 6.50
CA LEU A 171 47.95 16.54 6.72
C LEU A 171 47.72 17.25 5.34
N PRO A 172 47.39 18.54 5.24
CA PRO A 172 46.04 19.12 5.26
C PRO A 172 45.64 19.76 3.90
N MET A 173 44.33 19.90 3.66
CA MET A 173 43.77 20.56 2.46
C MET A 173 44.17 22.04 2.34
N PRO A 174 44.59 22.51 1.16
CA PRO A 174 44.32 23.88 0.73
C PRO A 174 42.96 23.92 0.03
N GLN A 175 42.02 24.70 0.58
CA GLN A 175 40.77 25.02 -0.10
C GLN A 175 41.06 25.82 -1.37
N VAL A 176 40.75 25.23 -2.52
CA VAL A 176 40.66 25.94 -3.80
C VAL A 176 39.24 25.82 -4.30
N THR A 177 38.56 26.95 -4.41
CA THR A 177 37.23 27.11 -4.99
C THR A 177 37.21 26.59 -6.43
N PRO A 178 36.38 25.59 -6.78
CA PRO A 178 36.39 25.05 -8.14
C PRO A 178 35.52 25.90 -9.07
N LYS A 179 36.18 26.44 -10.10
CA LYS A 179 35.56 26.92 -11.35
C LYS A 179 34.79 25.77 -12.02
N PRO A 180 33.69 26.03 -12.75
CA PRO A 180 32.85 24.96 -13.30
C PRO A 180 33.56 24.25 -14.46
N THR A 181 33.94 22.99 -14.23
CA THR A 181 34.51 22.12 -15.26
C THR A 181 33.40 21.32 -15.94
N LYS A 182 33.40 21.31 -17.28
CA LYS A 182 32.46 20.57 -18.12
C LYS A 182 32.48 19.07 -17.77
N PRO A 183 31.33 18.38 -17.71
CA PRO A 183 31.29 16.98 -17.30
C PRO A 183 31.95 16.07 -18.33
N ARG A 184 32.74 15.12 -17.83
CA ARG A 184 33.38 14.04 -18.60
C ARG A 184 32.34 12.96 -18.93
N VAL A 185 32.34 12.49 -20.17
CA VAL A 185 31.49 11.38 -20.64
C VAL A 185 31.70 10.16 -19.73
N GLY A 186 30.65 9.78 -18.99
CA GLY A 186 30.67 8.64 -18.07
C GLY A 186 30.06 8.89 -16.68
N GLN A 187 29.80 10.13 -16.25
CA GLN A 187 29.00 10.36 -15.03
C GLN A 187 27.50 10.32 -15.34
N ARG A 188 26.90 9.13 -15.20
CA ARG A 188 25.46 9.01 -14.97
C ARG A 188 25.23 9.17 -13.47
N ALA A 189 24.42 10.14 -13.06
CA ALA A 189 23.79 10.08 -11.74
C ALA A 189 23.06 8.74 -11.62
N PRO A 190 22.93 8.13 -10.43
CA PRO A 190 22.07 6.96 -10.26
C PRO A 190 20.62 7.42 -10.44
N GLU A 191 20.15 7.40 -11.67
CA GLU A 191 18.73 7.45 -11.95
C GLU A 191 18.18 6.09 -11.52
N ARG A 192 17.38 6.10 -10.45
CA ARG A 192 16.65 4.90 -10.03
C ARG A 192 15.72 4.52 -11.16
N ASP A 193 15.91 3.30 -11.67
CA ASP A 193 14.95 2.65 -12.55
C ASP A 193 13.58 2.61 -11.84
N PRO A 194 12.47 3.03 -12.47
CA PRO A 194 11.15 2.99 -11.86
C PRO A 194 10.64 1.54 -11.79
N VAL A 195 11.23 0.75 -10.90
CA VAL A 195 10.65 -0.53 -10.49
C VAL A 195 9.46 -0.20 -9.59
N GLY A 196 8.25 -0.24 -10.14
CA GLY A 196 7.01 -0.12 -9.38
C GLY A 196 5.97 0.87 -9.91
N ILE A 197 6.14 1.48 -11.09
CA ILE A 197 4.99 2.13 -11.76
C ILE A 197 4.18 1.04 -12.46
N THR A 198 3.42 0.29 -11.67
CA THR A 198 2.27 -0.43 -12.22
C THR A 198 1.31 0.67 -12.71
N PRO A 199 0.91 0.73 -14.00
CA PRO A 199 -0.28 1.46 -14.34
C PRO A 199 -1.40 0.81 -13.53
N SER A 200 -1.86 1.52 -12.50
CA SER A 200 -3.02 1.10 -11.71
C SER A 200 -4.11 0.77 -12.72
N PRO A 201 -4.67 -0.46 -12.73
CA PRO A 201 -5.81 -0.74 -13.59
C PRO A 201 -6.82 0.35 -13.28
N ALA A 202 -7.36 1.01 -14.31
CA ALA A 202 -8.30 2.10 -14.16
C ALA A 202 -9.46 1.65 -13.26
N GLN A 203 -9.30 1.83 -11.95
CA GLN A 203 -10.32 1.57 -10.97
C GLN A 203 -11.37 2.60 -11.31
N LYS A 204 -12.53 2.12 -11.78
CA LYS A 204 -13.70 2.97 -12.01
C LYS A 204 -13.90 3.76 -10.73
N SER A 205 -13.53 5.03 -10.78
CA SER A 205 -13.36 5.80 -9.56
C SER A 205 -14.71 5.93 -8.89
N VAL A 206 -14.85 5.35 -7.70
CA VAL A 206 -16.06 5.52 -6.91
C VAL A 206 -16.17 7.02 -6.59
N GLY A 207 -17.22 7.67 -7.10
CA GLY A 207 -17.45 9.08 -6.90
C GLY A 207 -17.62 9.41 -5.42
N CYS A 208 -17.14 10.59 -5.01
CA CYS A 208 -17.52 11.19 -3.74
C CYS A 208 -18.87 11.91 -3.92
N PHE A 209 -19.79 11.71 -2.97
CA PHE A 209 -21.11 12.33 -2.99
C PHE A 209 -21.14 13.74 -2.37
N PHE A 210 -19.97 14.29 -2.00
CA PHE A 210 -19.90 15.63 -1.42
C PHE A 210 -20.04 16.69 -2.51
N THR A 211 -21.19 17.36 -2.56
CA THR A 211 -21.49 18.46 -3.49
C THR A 211 -22.18 19.61 -2.75
N GLU A 212 -21.63 20.00 -1.60
CA GLU A 212 -22.17 21.13 -0.83
C GLU A 212 -21.68 22.49 -1.36
N VAL A 213 -22.46 23.53 -1.04
CA VAL A 213 -22.06 24.92 -1.22
C VAL A 213 -21.03 25.28 -0.14
N ILE A 214 -19.92 25.86 -0.57
CA ILE A 214 -18.84 26.33 0.29
C ILE A 214 -19.13 27.81 0.62
N PRO A 215 -19.42 28.16 1.89
CA PRO A 215 -19.67 29.54 2.31
C PRO A 215 -18.38 30.38 2.42
N VAL A 216 -17.33 30.05 1.66
CA VAL A 216 -16.13 30.90 1.54
C VAL A 216 -16.35 31.83 0.36
N THR A 217 -16.32 33.14 0.64
CA THR A 217 -16.48 34.15 -0.41
C THR A 217 -15.22 34.27 -1.26
N ARG A 218 -15.38 34.77 -2.49
CA ARG A 218 -14.24 35.06 -3.38
C ARG A 218 -13.22 35.99 -2.73
N ALA A 219 -13.70 37.03 -2.04
CA ALA A 219 -12.84 37.99 -1.35
C ALA A 219 -11.94 37.31 -0.29
N GLN A 220 -12.50 36.41 0.53
CA GLN A 220 -11.75 35.69 1.55
C GLN A 220 -10.67 34.75 0.96
N ALA A 221 -10.96 34.10 -0.17
CA ALA A 221 -9.99 33.21 -0.79
C ALA A 221 -8.90 33.95 -1.58
N GLU A 222 -9.22 35.12 -2.14
CA GLU A 222 -8.26 36.00 -2.80
C GLU A 222 -7.35 36.71 -1.79
N GLU A 223 -7.89 37.17 -0.66
CA GLU A 223 -7.13 37.76 0.46
C GLU A 223 -6.07 36.78 0.99
N GLU A 224 -6.45 35.52 1.16
CA GLU A 224 -5.57 34.48 1.65
C GLU A 224 -4.70 33.84 0.55
N GLY A 225 -4.94 34.15 -0.72
CA GLY A 225 -4.21 33.58 -1.86
C GLY A 225 -4.39 32.06 -2.04
N VAL A 226 -5.40 31.45 -1.40
CA VAL A 226 -5.59 30.00 -1.34
C VAL A 226 -6.88 29.60 -2.05
N SER A 227 -6.72 28.93 -3.19
CA SER A 227 -7.82 28.36 -3.99
C SER A 227 -7.98 26.85 -3.84
N ARG A 228 -7.24 26.23 -2.91
CA ARG A 228 -7.26 24.79 -2.64
C ARG A 228 -8.23 24.44 -1.50
N PHE A 229 -9.15 23.52 -1.77
CA PHE A 229 -10.17 23.06 -0.82
C PHE A 229 -10.09 21.55 -0.64
N GLU A 230 -10.17 21.09 0.60
CA GLU A 230 -10.21 19.67 0.96
C GLU A 230 -11.65 19.19 1.15
N CYS A 231 -11.99 18.06 0.52
CA CYS A 231 -13.28 17.42 0.74
C CYS A 231 -13.34 16.83 2.16
N PRO A 232 -14.37 17.13 2.97
CA PRO A 232 -14.50 16.59 4.32
C PRO A 232 -14.80 15.09 4.35
N ILE A 233 -15.36 14.54 3.27
CA ILE A 233 -15.75 13.12 3.21
C ILE A 233 -14.58 12.23 2.81
N CYS A 234 -13.82 12.61 1.78
CA CYS A 234 -12.78 11.75 1.21
C CYS A 234 -11.38 12.36 1.22
N LEU A 235 -11.21 13.57 1.77
CA LEU A 235 -9.92 14.26 1.90
C LEU A 235 -9.21 14.52 0.56
N ALA A 236 -9.96 14.49 -0.55
CA ALA A 236 -9.47 14.89 -1.85
C ALA A 236 -9.36 16.42 -1.91
N THR A 237 -8.21 16.91 -2.38
CA THR A 237 -8.01 18.36 -2.58
C THR A 237 -8.37 18.76 -4.00
N ARG A 238 -9.10 19.86 -4.14
CA ARG A 238 -9.46 20.45 -5.43
C ARG A 238 -9.15 21.94 -5.43
N THR A 239 -8.65 22.40 -6.57
CA THR A 239 -8.55 23.83 -6.85
C THR A 239 -9.90 24.27 -7.40
N LEU A 240 -10.51 25.26 -6.76
CA LEU A 240 -11.82 25.76 -7.15
C LEU A 240 -11.68 27.13 -7.80
N THR A 241 -12.45 27.35 -8.86
CA THR A 241 -12.57 28.65 -9.52
C THR A 241 -13.81 29.37 -9.03
N PHE A 242 -13.69 30.68 -8.76
CA PHE A 242 -14.80 31.49 -8.27
C PHE A 242 -15.63 31.97 -9.47
N ALA A 243 -16.76 31.32 -9.72
CA ALA A 243 -17.80 31.80 -10.63
C ALA A 243 -18.81 32.69 -9.87
N GLU A 244 -19.41 33.66 -10.54
CA GLU A 244 -20.44 34.53 -9.96
C GLU A 244 -21.62 33.71 -9.46
N GLY A 245 -21.85 33.73 -8.14
CA GLY A 245 -22.98 33.05 -7.51
C GLY A 245 -22.64 31.67 -6.95
N SER A 246 -22.16 31.65 -5.70
CA SER A 246 -21.97 30.46 -4.84
C SER A 246 -21.00 29.39 -5.34
N MET A 247 -19.96 29.11 -4.54
CA MET A 247 -19.00 28.06 -4.84
C MET A 247 -19.57 26.71 -4.41
N ARG A 248 -19.65 25.74 -5.32
CA ARG A 248 -19.98 24.35 -4.98
C ARG A 248 -18.74 23.49 -5.10
N PHE A 249 -18.57 22.55 -4.17
CA PHE A 249 -17.53 21.55 -4.31
C PHE A 249 -17.89 20.62 -5.48
N PRO A 250 -17.04 20.51 -6.52
CA PRO A 250 -17.35 19.74 -7.71
C PRO A 250 -17.35 18.24 -7.41
N TRP A 251 -18.10 17.49 -8.20
CA TRP A 251 -17.99 16.03 -8.18
C TRP A 251 -16.53 15.62 -8.41
N HIS A 252 -16.07 14.63 -7.65
CA HIS A 252 -14.70 14.17 -7.72
C HIS A 252 -14.60 12.69 -7.37
N PRO A 253 -13.61 11.98 -7.93
CA PRO A 253 -13.29 10.64 -7.49
C PRO A 253 -12.83 10.64 -6.03
N LYS A 254 -13.23 9.64 -5.26
CA LYS A 254 -12.72 9.44 -3.90
C LYS A 254 -11.20 9.29 -3.94
N ARG A 255 -10.52 9.91 -2.98
CA ARG A 255 -9.09 9.73 -2.79
C ARG A 255 -8.79 8.28 -2.42
N THR A 256 -7.87 7.66 -3.14
CA THR A 256 -7.43 6.27 -2.91
C THR A 256 -6.05 6.19 -2.23
N THR A 257 -5.29 7.29 -2.22
CA THR A 257 -3.94 7.37 -1.67
C THR A 257 -3.93 8.03 -0.30
N VAL A 258 -3.12 7.50 0.62
CA VAL A 258 -2.98 8.03 1.99
C VAL A 258 -1.91 9.13 2.09
N THR A 259 -1.27 9.51 0.97
CA THR A 259 -0.22 10.53 0.93
C THR A 259 -0.69 11.86 1.54
N PRO A 260 -0.14 12.33 2.67
CA PRO A 260 -0.57 13.56 3.31
C PRO A 260 -0.62 14.72 2.32
N ASN A 261 -1.69 15.50 2.35
CA ASN A 261 -1.75 16.73 1.56
C ASN A 261 -0.80 17.72 2.22
N HIS A 262 0.26 18.12 1.52
CA HIS A 262 1.17 19.17 1.98
C HIS A 262 0.74 20.51 1.42
N GLY A 263 0.61 21.51 2.30
CA GLY A 263 0.39 22.91 1.94
C GLY A 263 -0.92 23.52 2.42
N LEU A 264 -0.96 24.85 2.37
CA LEU A 264 -2.07 25.68 2.82
C LEU A 264 -3.34 25.42 1.99
N ARG A 265 -4.44 25.10 2.66
CA ARG A 265 -5.72 24.77 2.03
C ARG A 265 -6.89 25.02 2.98
N TRP A 266 -8.07 25.21 2.41
CA TRP A 266 -9.33 25.29 3.13
C TRP A 266 -9.80 23.89 3.52
N VAL A 267 -10.07 23.68 4.81
CA VAL A 267 -10.63 22.43 5.36
C VAL A 267 -11.94 22.73 6.09
N LYS A 268 -12.94 21.86 5.93
CA LYS A 268 -14.21 21.96 6.67
C LYS A 268 -14.10 21.15 7.97
N ARG A 269 -14.11 21.83 9.12
CA ARG A 269 -14.39 21.19 10.42
C ARG A 269 -15.84 21.47 10.76
N GLU A 270 -16.10 22.48 11.58
CA GLU A 270 -17.44 23.07 11.79
C GLU A 270 -17.71 24.19 10.78
N ILE A 271 -16.70 25.04 10.58
CA ILE A 271 -16.61 26.07 9.54
C ILE A 271 -15.41 25.80 8.62
N TRP A 272 -15.41 26.43 7.45
CA TRP A 272 -14.26 26.41 6.55
C TRP A 272 -13.15 27.28 7.11
N GLN A 273 -11.96 26.70 7.27
CA GLN A 273 -10.79 27.40 7.81
C GLN A 273 -9.53 26.96 7.08
N LEU A 274 -8.49 27.79 7.11
CA LEU A 274 -7.18 27.45 6.56
C LEU A 274 -6.47 26.43 7.43
N SER A 275 -5.76 25.51 6.78
CA SER A 275 -4.90 24.54 7.43
C SER A 275 -3.61 24.37 6.66
N GLU A 276 -2.50 24.49 7.38
CA GLU A 276 -1.16 24.13 6.93
C GLU A 276 -0.76 22.85 7.69
N LYS A 277 -0.89 21.72 7.02
CA LYS A 277 -0.41 20.40 7.49
C LYS A 277 0.27 19.73 6.32
#